data_AF-A0A8S9V9V8-F1
#
_entry.id   AF-A0A8S9V9V8-F1
#
_cell.length_a   1.000
_cell.length_b   1.000
_cell.length_c   1.000
_cell.angle_alpha   90.00
_cell.angle_beta   90.00
_cell.angle_gamma   90.00
#
_symmetry.space_group_name_H-M   'P 1'
#
loop_
_entity.id
_entity.type
_entity.pdbx_description
1 polymer ?
#
loop_
_entity_poly.entity_id
_entity_poly.type
_entity_poly.pdbx_seq_one_letter_code
_entity_poly.pdbx_strand_id
1 'polypeptide(L)'
;MAQGTESTSEAASHDQENTPNSDLDDYRRLLQHRQSRRDIQRRYRAKLHARSVSFERNVERLKDEVARLDEEYRRLTANSLSSTTPWNLMAEYFSLFRHGLSSSSTAAAPEPAHSRKQLLFLQATMTPEVMVKNGSGIDAMLEIWRSISMPCIDEGRPLLVVEKLLGQQIVLPSEVRFDWDESTGRMTAVTGRYFKAEMLMPLLKILSNLEDVALVLG
;
A
#
# COMPACT_ATOMS: atom_id res chain seq x y z
N MET A 1 117.48 4.30 -24.92
CA MET A 1 117.96 3.01 -24.38
C MET A 1 116.79 2.33 -23.70
N ALA A 2 116.68 1.00 -23.80
CA ALA A 2 115.56 0.22 -23.29
C ALA A 2 116.04 -0.83 -22.27
N GLN A 3 115.16 -1.16 -21.32
CA GLN A 3 115.08 -2.30 -20.38
C GLN A 3 113.90 -1.93 -19.44
N GLY A 4 112.86 -2.73 -19.15
CA GLY A 4 112.74 -4.18 -18.97
C GLY A 4 112.53 -4.41 -17.46
N THR A 5 111.41 -4.92 -16.93
CA THR A 5 110.68 -6.19 -17.17
C THR A 5 109.28 -6.10 -16.47
N GLU A 6 108.17 -6.51 -17.08
CA GLU A 6 107.50 -7.83 -16.98
C GLU A 6 107.07 -8.31 -15.58
N SER A 7 105.76 -8.22 -15.28
CA SER A 7 104.87 -9.25 -14.66
C SER A 7 103.50 -8.64 -14.27
N THR A 8 102.38 -9.35 -14.03
CA THR A 8 101.79 -10.60 -14.57
C THR A 8 100.32 -10.69 -14.06
N SER A 9 99.40 -11.25 -14.85
CA SER A 9 97.99 -11.60 -14.51
C SER A 9 96.99 -10.47 -14.17
N GLU A 10 95.67 -10.62 -14.36
CA GLU A 10 94.85 -11.46 -15.26
C GLU A 10 93.39 -10.96 -15.16
N ALA A 11 92.59 -11.08 -16.21
CA ALA A 11 91.24 -10.50 -16.23
C ALA A 11 90.24 -11.34 -15.40
N ALA A 12 89.56 -10.69 -14.44
CA ALA A 12 88.36 -11.22 -13.80
C ALA A 12 87.13 -10.46 -14.29
N SER A 13 86.64 -10.83 -15.48
CA SER A 13 85.31 -10.41 -15.94
C SER A 13 84.25 -11.06 -15.04
N HIS A 14 83.36 -10.24 -14.48
CA HIS A 14 82.33 -10.71 -13.55
C HIS A 14 81.08 -11.16 -14.32
N ASP A 15 81.15 -12.32 -14.97
CA ASP A 15 79.99 -12.95 -15.59
C ASP A 15 79.07 -13.55 -14.52
N GLN A 16 77.82 -13.07 -14.48
CA GLN A 16 76.80 -13.58 -13.55
C GLN A 16 76.31 -14.96 -14.02
N GLU A 17 76.63 -16.01 -13.27
CA GLU A 17 76.13 -17.38 -13.51
C GLU A 17 74.60 -17.44 -13.35
N ASN A 18 73.90 -17.51 -14.48
CA ASN A 18 72.47 -17.76 -14.51
C ASN A 18 72.17 -19.24 -14.20
N THR A 19 71.61 -19.54 -13.02
CA THR A 19 71.54 -20.92 -12.49
C THR A 19 70.29 -21.66 -13.00
N PRO A 20 70.41 -22.77 -13.77
CA PRO A 20 69.27 -23.42 -14.46
C PRO A 20 68.16 -23.97 -13.54
N ASN A 21 68.42 -24.10 -12.24
CA ASN A 21 67.45 -24.60 -11.27
C ASN A 21 66.41 -23.53 -10.86
N SER A 22 66.73 -22.24 -10.97
CA SER A 22 65.81 -21.15 -10.61
C SER A 22 64.59 -21.10 -11.52
N ASP A 23 64.82 -21.17 -12.84
CA ASP A 23 63.76 -21.11 -13.86
C ASP A 23 62.74 -22.26 -13.72
N LEU A 24 63.19 -23.46 -13.34
CA LEU A 24 62.32 -24.62 -13.17
C LEU A 24 61.43 -24.49 -11.93
N ASP A 25 61.96 -23.98 -10.82
CA ASP A 25 61.18 -23.76 -9.60
C ASP A 25 60.23 -22.57 -9.73
N ASP A 26 60.61 -21.51 -10.44
CA ASP A 26 59.69 -20.41 -10.76
C ASP A 26 58.59 -20.84 -11.74
N TYR A 27 58.89 -21.73 -12.70
CA TYR A 27 57.87 -22.37 -13.55
C TYR A 27 56.89 -23.23 -12.72
N ARG A 28 57.37 -24.02 -11.75
CA ARG A 28 56.53 -24.79 -10.82
C ARG A 28 55.62 -23.88 -9.98
N ARG A 29 56.17 -22.82 -9.38
CA ARG A 29 55.42 -21.80 -8.61
C ARG A 29 54.34 -21.14 -9.46
N LEU A 30 54.67 -20.79 -10.71
CA LEU A 30 53.75 -20.17 -11.66
C LEU A 30 52.60 -21.13 -12.06
N LEU A 31 52.87 -22.42 -12.24
CA LEU A 31 51.84 -23.44 -12.44
C LEU A 31 50.93 -23.60 -11.22
N GLN A 32 51.49 -23.70 -10.02
CA GLN A 32 50.73 -23.79 -8.77
C GLN A 32 49.83 -22.55 -8.57
N HIS A 33 50.36 -21.35 -8.78
CA HIS A 33 49.59 -20.11 -8.69
C HIS A 33 48.46 -20.05 -9.73
N ARG A 34 48.68 -20.53 -10.97
CA ARG A 34 47.63 -20.67 -11.99
C ARG A 34 46.55 -21.69 -11.59
N GLN A 35 46.92 -22.81 -10.98
CA GLN A 35 45.97 -23.81 -10.47
C GLN A 35 45.15 -23.25 -9.30
N SER A 36 45.80 -22.66 -8.29
CA SER A 36 45.15 -22.01 -7.15
C SER A 36 44.17 -20.92 -7.58
N ARG A 37 44.51 -20.08 -8.58
CA ARG A 37 43.57 -19.09 -9.13
C ARG A 37 42.34 -19.73 -9.78
N ARG A 38 42.51 -20.83 -10.53
CA ARG A 38 41.38 -21.58 -11.12
C ARG A 38 40.47 -22.15 -10.03
N ASP A 39 41.03 -22.70 -8.96
CA ASP A 39 40.24 -23.30 -7.88
C ASP A 39 39.56 -22.26 -6.98
N ILE A 40 40.21 -21.13 -6.71
CA ILE A 40 39.57 -19.97 -6.08
C ILE A 40 38.40 -19.47 -6.94
N GLN A 41 38.59 -19.33 -8.26
CA GLN A 41 37.54 -18.87 -9.17
C GLN A 41 36.38 -19.88 -9.28
N ARG A 42 36.66 -21.19 -9.30
CA ARG A 42 35.65 -22.27 -9.23
C ARG A 42 34.85 -22.17 -7.92
N ARG A 43 35.51 -22.06 -6.77
CA ARG A 43 34.86 -21.94 -5.45
C ARG A 43 34.01 -20.66 -5.34
N TYR A 44 34.50 -19.54 -5.87
CA TYR A 44 33.74 -18.29 -5.93
C TYR A 44 32.46 -18.44 -6.77
N ARG A 45 32.57 -18.98 -8.01
CA ARG A 45 31.40 -19.23 -8.88
C ARG A 45 30.41 -20.20 -8.24
N ALA A 46 30.89 -21.28 -7.62
CA ALA A 46 30.04 -22.23 -6.90
C ALA A 46 29.30 -21.59 -5.73
N LYS A 47 29.97 -20.74 -4.92
CA LYS A 47 29.36 -20.01 -3.81
C LYS A 47 28.32 -18.98 -4.29
N LEU A 48 28.59 -18.30 -5.41
CA LEU A 48 27.66 -17.36 -6.02
C LEU A 48 26.41 -18.09 -6.55
N HIS A 49 26.59 -19.20 -7.28
CA HIS A 49 25.51 -20.04 -7.78
C HIS A 49 24.65 -20.62 -6.64
N ALA A 50 25.28 -21.15 -5.58
CA ALA A 50 24.58 -21.67 -4.42
C ALA A 50 23.72 -20.61 -3.70
N ARG A 51 24.16 -19.33 -3.71
CA ARG A 51 23.36 -18.20 -3.20
C ARG A 51 22.19 -17.86 -4.13
N SER A 52 22.35 -17.94 -5.45
CA SER A 52 21.25 -17.74 -6.40
C SER A 52 20.17 -18.79 -6.18
N VAL A 53 20.54 -20.07 -6.19
CA VAL A 53 19.63 -21.21 -5.99
C VAL A 53 18.93 -21.16 -4.62
N SER A 54 19.60 -20.73 -3.55
CA SER A 54 18.93 -20.60 -2.25
C SER A 54 17.98 -19.41 -2.19
N PHE A 55 18.27 -18.31 -2.89
CA PHE A 55 17.38 -17.18 -3.03
C PHE A 55 16.14 -17.52 -3.87
N GLU A 56 16.33 -18.16 -5.04
CA GLU A 56 15.26 -18.64 -5.92
C GLU A 56 14.31 -19.58 -5.17
N ARG A 57 14.84 -20.57 -4.43
CA ARG A 57 14.04 -21.48 -3.61
C ARG A 57 13.31 -20.80 -2.45
N ASN A 58 13.86 -19.72 -1.89
CA ASN A 58 13.17 -18.91 -0.90
C ASN A 58 12.01 -18.09 -1.50
N VAL A 59 12.19 -17.57 -2.72
CA VAL A 59 11.13 -16.86 -3.47
C VAL A 59 10.01 -17.80 -3.85
N GLU A 60 10.33 -19.00 -4.32
CA GLU A 60 9.37 -20.07 -4.64
C GLU A 60 8.54 -20.46 -3.41
N ARG A 61 9.21 -20.81 -2.29
CA ARG A 61 8.53 -21.09 -1.00
C ARG A 61 7.65 -19.93 -0.53
N LEU A 62 8.06 -18.68 -0.72
CA LEU A 62 7.27 -17.53 -0.30
C LEU A 62 6.01 -17.34 -1.17
N LYS A 63 6.10 -17.63 -2.48
CA LYS A 63 4.93 -17.66 -3.38
C LYS A 63 3.97 -18.78 -2.99
N ASP A 64 4.47 -19.96 -2.66
CA ASP A 64 3.65 -21.08 -2.20
C ASP A 64 2.92 -20.76 -0.89
N GLU A 65 3.60 -20.09 0.06
CA GLU A 65 3.00 -19.65 1.32
C GLU A 65 1.89 -18.61 1.09
N VAL A 66 2.11 -17.62 0.20
CA VAL A 66 1.06 -16.65 -0.19
C VAL A 66 -0.12 -17.37 -0.84
N ALA A 67 0.12 -18.28 -1.79
CA ALA A 67 -0.95 -19.05 -2.43
C ALA A 67 -1.74 -19.92 -1.42
N ARG A 68 -1.05 -20.51 -0.42
CA ARG A 68 -1.71 -21.26 0.66
C ARG A 68 -2.57 -20.34 1.54
N LEU A 69 -2.05 -19.19 1.94
CA LEU A 69 -2.77 -18.20 2.74
C LEU A 69 -3.97 -17.62 1.99
N ASP A 70 -3.85 -17.37 0.68
CA ASP A 70 -4.98 -16.94 -0.16
C ASP A 70 -6.06 -18.03 -0.27
N GLU A 71 -5.68 -19.30 -0.34
CA GLU A 71 -6.62 -20.44 -0.35
C GLU A 71 -7.27 -20.67 1.02
N GLU A 72 -6.51 -20.49 2.10
CA GLU A 72 -7.02 -20.52 3.47
C GLU A 72 -7.99 -19.37 3.73
N TYR A 73 -7.63 -18.14 3.35
CA TYR A 73 -8.50 -16.97 3.39
C TYR A 73 -9.78 -17.19 2.57
N ARG A 74 -9.67 -17.63 1.30
CA ARG A 74 -10.85 -17.90 0.46
C ARG A 74 -11.76 -18.98 1.05
N ARG A 75 -11.23 -20.05 1.64
CA ARG A 75 -12.03 -21.08 2.33
C ARG A 75 -12.69 -20.55 3.60
N LEU A 76 -11.98 -19.79 4.43
CA LEU A 76 -12.54 -19.15 5.61
C LEU A 76 -13.66 -18.17 5.21
N THR A 77 -13.44 -17.32 4.20
CA THR A 77 -14.46 -16.39 3.68
C THR A 77 -15.65 -17.12 3.06
N ALA A 78 -15.44 -18.22 2.31
CA ALA A 78 -16.50 -19.03 1.73
C ALA A 78 -17.38 -19.70 2.79
N ASN A 79 -16.78 -20.24 3.85
CA ASN A 79 -17.52 -20.77 5.00
C ASN A 79 -18.20 -19.64 5.80
N SER A 80 -17.57 -18.47 5.86
CA SER A 80 -18.05 -17.28 6.55
C SER A 80 -19.14 -16.52 5.79
N LEU A 81 -19.47 -16.88 4.55
CA LEU A 81 -20.64 -16.33 3.83
C LEU A 81 -21.99 -16.69 4.48
N SER A 82 -22.00 -17.61 5.46
CA SER A 82 -23.16 -17.89 6.34
C SER A 82 -23.13 -17.11 7.66
N SER A 83 -22.09 -16.32 7.94
CA SER A 83 -21.90 -15.56 9.18
C SER A 83 -21.74 -14.07 8.87
N THR A 84 -22.34 -13.20 9.67
CA THR A 84 -22.26 -11.74 9.51
C THR A 84 -20.81 -11.24 9.61
N THR A 85 -20.16 -10.98 8.47
CA THR A 85 -18.80 -10.41 8.45
C THR A 85 -18.83 -8.88 8.44
N PRO A 86 -17.80 -8.21 9.01
CA PRO A 86 -17.65 -6.76 8.88
C PRO A 86 -17.69 -6.33 7.41
N TRP A 87 -16.98 -7.05 6.53
CA TRP A 87 -16.85 -6.68 5.11
C TRP A 87 -18.16 -6.76 4.33
N ASN A 88 -18.98 -7.78 4.57
CA ASN A 88 -20.30 -7.88 3.91
C ASN A 88 -21.24 -6.77 4.39
N LEU A 89 -21.27 -6.49 5.70
CA LEU A 89 -22.01 -5.36 6.24
C LEU A 89 -21.49 -4.01 5.72
N MET A 90 -20.17 -3.86 5.55
CA MET A 90 -19.58 -2.65 5.01
C MET A 90 -20.00 -2.40 3.56
N ALA A 91 -19.97 -3.45 2.72
CA ALA A 91 -20.43 -3.37 1.35
C ALA A 91 -21.93 -3.04 1.27
N GLU A 92 -22.76 -3.67 2.12
CA GLU A 92 -24.20 -3.40 2.18
C GLU A 92 -24.49 -1.98 2.68
N TYR A 93 -23.79 -1.51 3.72
CA TYR A 93 -23.88 -0.14 4.23
C TYR A 93 -23.61 0.89 3.13
N PHE A 94 -22.47 0.81 2.44
CA PHE A 94 -22.17 1.75 1.35
C PHE A 94 -23.15 1.63 0.18
N SER A 95 -23.67 0.43 -0.10
CA SER A 95 -24.72 0.23 -1.11
C SER A 95 -26.06 0.85 -0.71
N LEU A 96 -26.44 0.78 0.58
CA LEU A 96 -27.68 1.35 1.11
C LEU A 96 -27.64 2.88 1.20
N PHE A 97 -26.48 3.47 1.52
CA PHE A 97 -26.30 4.91 1.66
C PHE A 97 -25.67 5.61 0.43
N ARG A 98 -25.53 4.89 -0.71
CA ARG A 98 -24.92 5.40 -1.96
C ARG A 98 -25.54 6.69 -2.54
N HIS A 99 -26.77 6.99 -2.16
CA HIS A 99 -27.53 8.18 -2.59
C HIS A 99 -27.92 9.06 -1.39
N GLY A 100 -27.24 8.88 -0.25
CA GLY A 100 -27.61 9.51 1.01
C GLY A 100 -28.79 8.83 1.71
N LEU A 101 -29.35 9.52 2.70
CA LEU A 101 -30.59 9.15 3.37
C LEU A 101 -31.77 9.35 2.39
N SER A 102 -32.63 8.33 2.28
CA SER A 102 -33.84 8.41 1.46
C SER A 102 -34.84 9.37 2.11
N SER A 103 -34.82 10.65 1.71
CA SER A 103 -35.77 11.64 2.20
C SER A 103 -37.19 11.34 1.70
N SER A 104 -38.16 11.39 2.61
CA SER A 104 -39.56 11.25 2.25
C SER A 104 -40.03 12.52 1.53
N SER A 105 -40.18 12.45 0.21
CA SER A 105 -40.78 13.52 -0.58
C SER A 105 -41.78 12.97 -1.60
N THR A 106 -42.96 12.64 -1.09
CA THR A 106 -44.25 12.97 -1.72
C THR A 106 -45.37 12.59 -0.75
N ALA A 107 -46.09 13.60 -0.24
CA ALA A 107 -47.19 13.43 0.71
C ALA A 107 -48.46 12.88 0.05
N ALA A 108 -48.41 11.64 -0.45
CA ALA A 108 -49.55 10.93 -1.06
C ALA A 108 -49.43 9.40 -1.10
N ALA A 109 -48.27 8.80 -0.78
CA ALA A 109 -48.01 7.37 -0.93
C ALA A 109 -47.71 6.69 0.43
N PRO A 110 -48.08 5.40 0.62
CA PRO A 110 -47.79 4.67 1.84
C PRO A 110 -46.27 4.43 1.99
N GLU A 111 -45.67 5.09 2.99
CA GLU A 111 -44.32 4.89 3.55
C GLU A 111 -43.27 4.23 2.63
N PRO A 112 -42.42 5.00 1.93
CA PRO A 112 -41.46 4.45 0.99
C PRO A 112 -40.40 3.59 1.70
N ALA A 113 -40.39 2.29 1.39
CA ALA A 113 -39.64 1.26 2.12
C ALA A 113 -38.10 1.46 2.25
N HIS A 114 -37.51 2.44 1.58
CA HIS A 114 -36.05 2.65 1.54
C HIS A 114 -35.49 3.33 2.81
N SER A 115 -36.16 4.36 3.33
CA SER A 115 -35.77 5.00 4.61
C SER A 115 -35.87 4.00 5.77
N ARG A 116 -36.95 3.21 5.78
CA ARG A 116 -37.16 2.12 6.76
C ARG A 116 -36.11 1.02 6.65
N LYS A 117 -35.67 0.63 5.44
CA LYS A 117 -34.55 -0.31 5.24
C LYS A 117 -33.23 0.25 5.79
N GLN A 118 -32.91 1.51 5.50
CA GLN A 118 -31.72 2.18 6.03
C GLN A 118 -31.73 2.19 7.58
N LEU A 119 -32.84 2.57 8.21
CA LEU A 119 -32.99 2.56 9.67
C LEU A 119 -32.86 1.15 10.28
N LEU A 120 -33.60 0.16 9.73
CA LEU A 120 -33.57 -1.22 10.23
C LEU A 120 -32.18 -1.85 10.08
N PHE A 121 -31.46 -1.53 8.99
CA PHE A 121 -30.09 -1.96 8.80
C PHE A 121 -29.16 -1.42 9.91
N LEU A 122 -29.21 -0.12 10.21
CA LEU A 122 -28.40 0.45 11.31
C LEU A 122 -28.76 -0.18 12.67
N GLN A 123 -30.05 -0.39 12.95
CA GLN A 123 -30.52 -1.05 14.18
C GLN A 123 -30.08 -2.51 14.32
N ALA A 124 -29.91 -3.23 13.20
CA ALA A 124 -29.41 -4.60 13.17
C ALA A 124 -27.88 -4.68 13.31
N THR A 125 -27.15 -3.74 12.70
CA THR A 125 -25.69 -3.84 12.47
C THR A 125 -24.84 -2.99 13.40
N MET A 126 -25.40 -1.97 14.05
CA MET A 126 -24.69 -1.09 14.98
C MET A 126 -25.16 -1.33 16.42
N THR A 127 -24.33 -0.98 17.41
CA THR A 127 -24.80 -0.91 18.80
C THR A 127 -25.75 0.29 18.99
N PRO A 128 -26.70 0.24 19.95
CA PRO A 128 -27.60 1.37 20.20
C PRO A 128 -26.88 2.67 20.58
N GLU A 129 -25.68 2.56 21.15
CA GLU A 129 -24.81 3.66 21.60
C GLU A 129 -23.63 3.92 20.64
N VAL A 130 -23.73 3.49 19.37
CA VAL A 130 -22.65 3.57 18.38
C VAL A 130 -21.99 4.95 18.35
N MET A 131 -20.69 4.99 18.58
CA MET A 131 -19.95 6.26 18.68
C MET A 131 -19.74 6.83 17.27
N VAL A 132 -20.21 8.06 17.06
CA VAL A 132 -20.00 8.80 15.81
C VAL A 132 -19.34 10.14 16.08
N LYS A 133 -18.78 10.77 15.05
CA LYS A 133 -17.95 11.99 15.19
C LYS A 133 -18.60 13.11 16.03
N ASN A 134 -19.92 13.25 15.93
CA ASN A 134 -20.69 14.36 16.53
C ASN A 134 -21.66 13.89 17.64
N GLY A 135 -21.57 12.64 18.12
CA GLY A 135 -22.51 12.12 19.11
C GLY A 135 -22.43 10.61 19.33
N SER A 136 -23.47 10.05 19.96
CA SER A 136 -23.62 8.61 20.16
C SER A 136 -25.02 8.18 19.70
N GLY A 137 -25.09 6.95 19.18
CA GLY A 137 -26.32 6.28 18.79
C GLY A 137 -26.76 6.51 17.35
N ILE A 138 -27.78 5.74 16.96
CA ILE A 138 -28.25 5.63 15.58
C ILE A 138 -28.83 6.96 15.06
N ASP A 139 -29.46 7.75 15.93
CA ASP A 139 -29.99 9.07 15.54
C ASP A 139 -28.87 10.06 15.18
N ALA A 140 -27.77 10.07 15.93
CA ALA A 140 -26.60 10.89 15.61
C ALA A 140 -25.93 10.43 14.29
N MET A 141 -25.98 9.13 13.98
CA MET A 141 -25.54 8.59 12.69
C MET A 141 -26.45 9.00 11.52
N LEU A 142 -27.77 9.03 11.75
CA LEU A 142 -28.73 9.51 10.75
C LEU A 142 -28.59 11.01 10.50
N GLU A 143 -28.26 11.82 11.51
CA GLU A 143 -27.98 13.26 11.33
C GLU A 143 -26.77 13.52 10.43
N ILE A 144 -25.71 12.71 10.52
CA ILE A 144 -24.56 12.80 9.59
C ILE A 144 -25.04 12.61 8.15
N TRP A 145 -25.88 11.60 7.90
CA TRP A 145 -26.43 11.39 6.56
C TRP A 145 -27.45 12.46 6.15
N ARG A 146 -28.29 12.98 7.06
CA ARG A 146 -29.17 14.13 6.77
C ARG A 146 -28.34 15.33 6.30
N SER A 147 -27.26 15.66 6.99
CA SER A 147 -26.34 16.75 6.63
C SER A 147 -25.61 16.53 5.29
N ILE A 148 -25.43 15.30 4.82
CA ILE A 148 -24.82 14.99 3.51
C ILE A 148 -25.86 14.96 2.38
N SER A 149 -27.11 14.61 2.70
CA SER A 149 -28.16 14.30 1.71
C SER A 149 -29.11 15.48 1.45
N MET A 150 -29.23 16.40 2.40
CA MET A 150 -29.99 17.62 2.21
C MET A 150 -29.20 18.58 1.32
N PRO A 151 -29.76 19.08 0.21
CA PRO A 151 -29.12 20.12 -0.57
C PRO A 151 -29.13 21.41 0.24
N CYS A 152 -27.96 21.98 0.52
CA CYS A 152 -27.81 23.32 1.08
C CYS A 152 -28.29 24.36 0.04
N ILE A 153 -29.59 24.61 0.04
CA ILE A 153 -30.25 25.65 -0.74
C ILE A 153 -30.78 26.65 0.29
N ASP A 154 -29.91 27.58 0.69
CA ASP A 154 -30.31 28.79 1.41
C ASP A 154 -30.82 29.84 0.41
N GLU A 155 -31.81 30.63 0.83
CA GLU A 155 -32.61 31.44 -0.09
C GLU A 155 -31.88 32.72 -0.52
N GLY A 156 -31.20 32.69 -1.68
CA GLY A 156 -30.71 33.92 -2.30
C GLY A 156 -29.90 33.79 -3.59
N ARG A 157 -29.04 32.77 -3.74
CA ARG A 157 -28.25 32.53 -4.97
C ARG A 157 -28.11 31.07 -5.47
N PRO A 158 -29.13 30.17 -5.36
CA PRO A 158 -28.87 28.74 -5.56
C PRO A 158 -28.62 28.35 -7.02
N LEU A 159 -29.33 28.97 -7.97
CA LEU A 159 -29.43 28.48 -9.35
C LEU A 159 -28.07 28.39 -10.06
N LEU A 160 -27.23 29.43 -10.00
CA LEU A 160 -25.95 29.46 -10.71
C LEU A 160 -24.89 28.54 -10.08
N VAL A 161 -24.97 28.31 -8.76
CA VAL A 161 -24.13 27.33 -8.06
C VAL A 161 -24.57 25.90 -8.41
N VAL A 162 -25.89 25.63 -8.40
CA VAL A 162 -26.48 24.34 -8.78
C VAL A 162 -26.17 24.01 -10.25
N GLU A 163 -26.29 24.96 -11.18
CA GLU A 163 -25.93 24.76 -12.60
C GLU A 163 -24.46 24.37 -12.79
N LYS A 164 -23.53 25.02 -12.09
CA LYS A 164 -22.09 24.67 -12.12
C LYS A 164 -21.80 23.27 -11.56
N LEU A 165 -22.57 22.83 -10.57
CA LEU A 165 -22.41 21.52 -9.91
C LEU A 165 -23.15 20.39 -10.65
N LEU A 166 -24.18 20.71 -11.44
CA LEU A 166 -24.99 19.72 -12.13
C LEU A 166 -24.14 18.90 -13.12
N GLY A 167 -24.18 17.58 -12.98
CA GLY A 167 -23.40 16.66 -13.83
C GLY A 167 -21.89 16.60 -13.52
N GLN A 168 -21.39 17.35 -12.53
CA GLN A 168 -20.00 17.24 -12.08
C GLN A 168 -19.81 16.04 -11.16
N GLN A 169 -18.77 15.24 -11.40
CA GLN A 169 -18.36 14.18 -10.48
C GLN A 169 -17.33 14.72 -9.48
N ILE A 170 -17.78 14.96 -8.25
CA ILE A 170 -16.91 15.38 -7.15
C ILE A 170 -16.32 14.13 -6.49
N VAL A 171 -15.03 13.88 -6.72
CA VAL A 171 -14.29 12.81 -6.04
C VAL A 171 -13.70 13.37 -4.75
N LEU A 172 -14.15 12.85 -3.60
CA LEU A 172 -13.69 13.23 -2.27
C LEU A 172 -12.84 12.10 -1.67
N PRO A 173 -11.54 12.33 -1.40
CA PRO A 173 -10.74 11.41 -0.61
C PRO A 173 -11.26 11.38 0.85
N SER A 174 -12.00 10.33 1.23
CA SER A 174 -12.53 10.17 2.58
C SER A 174 -12.00 8.90 3.24
N GLU A 175 -11.39 9.03 4.42
CA GLU A 175 -11.17 7.90 5.33
C GLU A 175 -12.38 7.77 6.27
N VAL A 176 -12.99 6.59 6.30
CA VAL A 176 -14.00 6.18 7.28
C VAL A 176 -13.56 4.87 7.91
N ARG A 177 -13.57 4.81 9.24
CA ARG A 177 -13.19 3.67 10.06
C ARG A 177 -14.40 3.16 10.82
N PHE A 178 -14.53 1.84 10.85
CA PHE A 178 -15.59 1.11 11.51
C PHE A 178 -14.95 0.21 12.54
N ASP A 179 -15.23 0.49 13.82
CA ASP A 179 -14.75 -0.34 14.91
C ASP A 179 -15.80 -1.45 15.13
N TRP A 180 -15.34 -2.70 15.09
CA TRP A 180 -16.18 -3.89 15.11
C TRP A 180 -15.98 -4.67 16.39
N ASP A 181 -17.08 -5.11 16.99
CA ASP A 181 -17.07 -6.03 18.13
C ASP A 181 -17.45 -7.44 17.66
N GLU A 182 -16.48 -8.34 17.69
CA GLU A 182 -16.65 -9.76 17.34
C GLU A 182 -17.60 -10.49 18.29
N SER A 183 -17.75 -10.04 19.55
CA SER A 183 -18.57 -10.71 20.55
C SER A 183 -20.06 -10.44 20.38
N THR A 184 -20.43 -9.25 19.90
CA THR A 184 -21.83 -8.88 19.61
C THR A 184 -22.19 -8.95 18.14
N GLY A 185 -21.21 -9.06 17.23
CA GLY A 185 -21.41 -9.03 15.79
C GLY A 185 -21.97 -7.68 15.32
N ARG A 186 -21.50 -6.58 15.92
CA ARG A 186 -21.99 -5.21 15.67
C ARG A 186 -20.86 -4.18 15.60
N MET A 187 -21.13 -3.09 14.90
CA MET A 187 -20.27 -1.91 14.87
C MET A 187 -20.46 -1.07 16.13
N THR A 188 -19.37 -0.77 16.83
CA THR A 188 -19.35 0.01 18.08
C THR A 188 -19.00 1.47 17.86
N ALA A 189 -18.24 1.78 16.81
CA ALA A 189 -17.98 3.16 16.39
C ALA A 189 -17.89 3.29 14.86
N VAL A 190 -18.30 4.46 14.36
CA VAL A 190 -18.06 4.88 12.97
C VAL A 190 -17.45 6.27 12.98
N THR A 191 -16.16 6.34 12.66
CA THR A 191 -15.39 7.58 12.69
C THR A 191 -14.90 7.95 11.30
N GLY A 192 -14.96 9.24 10.96
CA GLY A 192 -14.54 9.75 9.65
C GLY A 192 -13.72 11.03 9.77
N ARG A 193 -12.84 11.26 8.79
CA ARG A 193 -12.06 12.52 8.70
C ARG A 193 -12.95 13.74 8.43
N TYR A 194 -12.34 14.92 8.36
CA TYR A 194 -13.04 16.20 8.21
C TYR A 194 -13.58 16.42 6.78
N PHE A 195 -14.73 15.80 6.49
CA PHE A 195 -15.45 15.89 5.21
C PHE A 195 -15.52 17.33 4.62
N LYS A 196 -15.91 18.33 5.44
CA LYS A 196 -15.95 19.75 5.01
C LYS A 196 -14.58 20.30 4.52
N ALA A 197 -13.45 19.82 5.06
CA ALA A 197 -12.12 20.27 4.63
C ALA A 197 -11.69 19.64 3.30
N GLU A 198 -11.95 18.34 3.12
CA GLU A 198 -11.65 17.61 1.87
C GLU A 198 -12.49 18.11 0.68
N MET A 199 -13.69 18.66 0.94
CA MET A 199 -14.56 19.28 -0.08
C MET A 199 -14.06 20.63 -0.62
N LEU A 200 -13.20 21.35 0.11
CA LEU A 200 -12.80 22.71 -0.26
C LEU A 200 -12.06 22.76 -1.60
N MET A 201 -11.09 21.88 -1.81
CA MET A 201 -10.28 21.85 -3.03
C MET A 201 -11.08 21.51 -4.32
N PRO A 202 -11.91 20.44 -4.37
CA PRO A 202 -12.69 20.15 -5.56
C PRO A 202 -13.83 21.15 -5.79
N LEU A 203 -14.48 21.67 -4.73
CA LEU A 203 -15.49 22.72 -4.91
C LEU A 203 -14.88 24.02 -5.43
N LEU A 204 -13.73 24.46 -4.91
CA LEU A 204 -13.04 25.65 -5.40
C LEU A 204 -12.63 25.50 -6.87
N LYS A 205 -12.23 24.29 -7.30
CA LYS A 205 -11.93 23.99 -8.71
C LYS A 205 -13.15 24.11 -9.64
N ILE A 206 -14.35 23.75 -9.17
CA ILE A 206 -15.58 23.79 -9.97
C ILE A 206 -16.19 25.20 -9.96
N LEU A 207 -16.35 25.78 -8.77
CA LEU A 207 -17.06 27.03 -8.57
C LEU A 207 -16.20 28.25 -8.90
N SER A 208 -14.88 28.13 -8.78
CA SER A 208 -13.86 29.18 -9.00
C SER A 208 -14.04 30.45 -8.13
N ASN A 209 -14.87 30.37 -7.10
CA ASN A 209 -15.18 31.46 -6.17
C ASN A 209 -15.31 30.90 -4.75
N LEU A 210 -14.68 31.56 -3.77
CA LEU A 210 -14.76 31.15 -2.36
C LEU A 210 -16.11 31.49 -1.72
N GLU A 211 -16.81 32.53 -2.19
CA GLU A 211 -18.17 32.87 -1.75
C GLU A 211 -19.16 31.75 -2.15
N ASP A 212 -19.12 31.30 -3.41
CA ASP A 212 -19.90 30.14 -3.89
C ASP A 212 -19.57 28.85 -3.08
N VAL A 213 -18.29 28.62 -2.74
CA VAL A 213 -17.87 27.47 -1.91
C VAL A 213 -18.39 27.59 -0.47
N ALA A 214 -18.40 28.80 0.09
CA ALA A 214 -18.95 29.04 1.43
C ALA A 214 -20.46 28.80 1.49
N LEU A 215 -21.21 29.10 0.42
CA LEU A 215 -22.64 28.77 0.32
C LEU A 215 -22.91 27.25 0.29
N VAL A 216 -21.95 26.44 -0.16
CA VAL A 216 -22.07 24.96 -0.19
C VAL A 216 -21.57 24.31 1.12
N LEU A 217 -20.66 24.98 1.84
CA LEU A 217 -20.01 24.44 3.04
C LEU A 217 -20.48 25.06 4.37
N GLY A 218 -21.27 26.13 4.35
CA GLY A 218 -21.94 26.70 5.53
C GLY A 218 -22.91 25.69 6.14
#